data_AF-A0A7H8PHL7-F1
#
_entry.id   AF-A0A7H8PHL7-F1
#
_cell.length_a   1.000
_cell.length_b   1.000
_cell.length_c   1.000
_cell.angle_alpha   90.00
_cell.angle_beta   90.00
_cell.angle_gamma   90.00
#
_symmetry.space_group_name_H-M   'P 1'
#
loop_
_entity.id
_entity.type
_entity.pdbx_description
1 polymer ?
#
loop_
_entity_poly.entity_id
_entity_poly.type
_entity_poly.pdbx_seq_one_letter_code
_entity_poly.pdbx_strand_id
1 'polypeptide(L)'
;MEIKNKKPIVKKTSKDDKTLWIIIGVTALGLGGIGFWYYKKRKSKLEMLSIEEDLDREIASTIANNTIGRSTTTGRPTRFRCKSSKYPLQYGTCFKDVKILQSYLSKIYKADLGRSGRSRDGVDGIFGNKTNRAAKKHLQRTSFSKQDIDGMRTAIKTIKR
;
A
#
# COMPACT_ATOMS: atom_id res chain seq x y z
N MET A 1 -2.50 45.80 -63.45
CA MET A 1 -2.45 44.66 -62.49
C MET A 1 -3.11 45.14 -61.20
N GLU A 2 -4.34 44.70 -60.92
CA GLU A 2 -5.04 45.01 -59.67
C GLU A 2 -5.01 43.80 -58.75
N ILE A 3 -4.50 43.96 -57.53
CA ILE A 3 -4.50 42.94 -56.49
C ILE A 3 -5.71 43.20 -55.58
N LYS A 4 -6.72 42.32 -55.66
CA LYS A 4 -7.91 42.38 -54.79
C LYS A 4 -7.64 41.63 -53.48
N ASN A 5 -7.59 42.35 -52.36
CA ASN A 5 -7.46 41.80 -51.02
C ASN A 5 -8.75 41.07 -50.57
N LYS A 6 -8.68 39.76 -50.33
CA LYS A 6 -9.77 38.99 -49.69
C LYS A 6 -9.70 39.17 -48.17
N LYS A 7 -10.74 39.75 -47.57
CA LYS A 7 -10.96 39.74 -46.11
C LYS A 7 -11.38 38.32 -45.65
N PRO A 8 -10.94 37.84 -44.48
CA PRO A 8 -11.41 36.57 -43.94
C PRO A 8 -12.86 36.68 -43.45
N ILE A 9 -13.72 35.83 -44.01
CA ILE A 9 -15.11 35.64 -43.58
C ILE A 9 -15.07 34.90 -42.25
N VAL A 10 -15.33 35.63 -41.16
CA VAL A 10 -15.61 35.04 -39.85
C VAL A 10 -16.99 34.38 -39.94
N LYS A 11 -17.00 33.04 -40.02
CA LYS A 11 -18.23 32.26 -39.89
C LYS A 11 -18.73 32.41 -38.44
N LYS A 12 -19.77 33.21 -38.24
CA LYS A 12 -20.60 33.13 -37.03
C LYS A 12 -21.34 31.80 -37.08
N THR A 13 -20.87 30.82 -36.32
CA THR A 13 -21.59 29.58 -36.06
C THR A 13 -22.81 29.90 -35.20
N SER A 14 -23.98 29.65 -35.78
CA SER A 14 -25.27 29.60 -35.09
C SER A 14 -25.14 28.69 -33.87
N LYS A 15 -25.35 29.26 -32.69
CA LYS A 15 -25.31 28.54 -31.41
C LYS A 15 -26.60 27.76 -31.28
N ASP A 16 -26.53 26.46 -31.53
CA ASP A 16 -27.55 25.52 -31.07
C ASP A 16 -27.41 25.41 -29.54
N ASP A 17 -28.33 26.06 -28.85
CA ASP A 17 -28.62 26.05 -27.41
C ASP A 17 -28.48 24.67 -26.73
N LYS A 18 -28.82 23.58 -27.43
CA LYS A 18 -28.61 22.20 -26.96
C LYS A 18 -27.14 21.84 -26.74
N THR A 19 -26.24 22.29 -27.61
CA THR A 19 -24.79 22.05 -27.49
C THR A 19 -24.20 22.77 -26.29
N LEU A 20 -24.73 23.96 -25.98
CA LEU A 20 -24.28 24.79 -24.87
C LEU A 20 -24.71 24.17 -23.52
N TRP A 21 -25.92 23.60 -23.44
CA TRP A 21 -26.38 22.85 -22.28
C TRP A 21 -25.62 21.55 -22.05
N ILE A 22 -25.28 20.80 -23.12
CA ILE A 22 -24.47 19.58 -23.01
C ILE A 22 -23.08 19.89 -22.46
N ILE A 23 -22.44 20.97 -22.93
CA ILE A 23 -21.11 21.37 -22.46
C ILE A 23 -21.13 21.77 -20.96
N ILE A 24 -22.17 22.47 -20.51
CA ILE A 24 -22.32 22.83 -19.09
C ILE A 24 -22.50 21.57 -18.22
N GLY A 25 -23.31 20.60 -18.67
CA GLY A 25 -23.55 19.35 -17.96
C GLY A 25 -22.29 18.48 -17.79
N VAL A 26 -21.48 18.34 -18.85
CA VAL A 26 -20.25 17.54 -18.83
C VAL A 26 -19.17 18.17 -17.93
N THR A 27 -19.10 19.51 -17.91
CA THR A 27 -18.10 20.23 -17.11
C THR A 27 -18.39 20.13 -15.60
N ALA A 28 -19.66 20.15 -15.20
CA ALA A 28 -20.05 19.99 -13.79
C ALA A 28 -19.75 18.60 -13.22
N LEU A 29 -19.94 17.54 -14.02
CA LEU A 29 -19.65 16.15 -13.63
C LEU A 29 -18.15 15.89 -13.44
N GLY A 30 -17.29 16.50 -14.26
CA GLY A 30 -15.83 16.36 -14.14
C GLY A 30 -15.27 16.94 -12.82
N LEU A 31 -15.76 18.11 -12.41
CA LEU A 31 -15.33 18.75 -11.16
C LEU A 31 -15.93 18.08 -9.91
N GLY A 32 -17.20 17.66 -9.99
CA GLY A 32 -17.86 16.92 -8.90
C GLY A 32 -17.23 15.55 -8.64
N GLY A 33 -16.83 14.82 -9.69
CA GLY A 33 -16.18 13.51 -9.55
C GLY A 33 -14.80 13.59 -8.88
N ILE A 34 -13.97 14.58 -9.25
CA ILE A 34 -12.66 14.79 -8.63
C ILE A 34 -12.81 15.26 -7.18
N GLY A 35 -13.75 16.15 -6.89
CA GLY A 35 -14.07 16.59 -5.54
C GLY A 35 -14.56 15.45 -4.64
N PHE A 36 -15.49 14.63 -5.13
CA PHE A 36 -16.01 13.47 -4.40
C PHE A 36 -14.92 12.40 -4.18
N TRP A 37 -14.07 12.13 -5.18
CA TRP A 37 -12.96 11.19 -5.04
C TRP A 37 -11.92 11.69 -4.02
N TYR A 38 -11.60 12.98 -4.03
CA TYR A 38 -10.70 13.59 -3.05
C TYR A 38 -11.30 13.61 -1.63
N TYR A 39 -12.60 13.87 -1.50
CA TYR A 39 -13.33 13.85 -0.22
C TYR A 39 -13.45 12.41 0.35
N LYS A 40 -13.77 11.42 -0.49
CA LYS A 40 -13.81 9.99 -0.10
C LYS A 40 -12.44 9.48 0.34
N LYS A 41 -11.36 9.96 -0.30
CA LYS A 41 -9.97 9.63 0.08
C LYS A 41 -9.54 10.27 1.41
N ARG A 42 -10.13 11.40 1.83
CA ARG A 42 -9.89 11.98 3.17
C ARG A 42 -10.68 11.29 4.28
N LYS A 43 -11.93 10.84 4.06
CA LYS A 43 -12.70 10.14 5.11
C LYS A 43 -12.06 8.82 5.57
N SER A 44 -11.47 8.04 4.66
CA SER A 44 -10.74 6.82 5.03
C SER A 44 -9.46 7.07 5.83
N LYS A 45 -8.87 8.28 5.71
CA LYS A 45 -7.70 8.68 6.50
C LYS A 45 -8.10 9.23 7.88
N LEU A 46 -9.26 9.88 7.96
CA LEU A 46 -9.80 10.45 9.19
C LEU A 46 -10.33 9.34 10.13
N GLU A 47 -11.07 8.35 9.62
CA GLU A 47 -11.51 7.20 10.44
C GLU A 47 -10.32 6.39 10.98
N MET A 48 -9.22 6.30 10.24
CA MET A 48 -8.01 5.60 10.69
C MET A 48 -7.25 6.37 11.79
N LEU A 49 -7.34 7.70 11.80
CA LEU A 49 -6.77 8.58 12.84
C LEU A 49 -7.64 8.61 14.10
N SER A 50 -8.97 8.60 13.95
CA SER A 50 -9.89 8.56 15.10
C SER A 50 -9.84 7.24 15.86
N ILE A 51 -9.57 6.12 15.18
CA ILE A 51 -9.32 4.82 15.85
C ILE A 51 -7.98 4.83 16.62
N GLU A 52 -7.00 5.61 16.18
CA GLU A 52 -5.69 5.73 16.86
C GLU A 52 -5.81 6.60 18.13
N GLU A 53 -6.60 7.69 18.10
CA GLU A 53 -6.80 8.56 19.26
C GLU A 53 -7.70 7.96 20.37
N ASP A 54 -8.74 7.19 20.03
CA ASP A 54 -9.58 6.55 21.06
C ASP A 54 -8.85 5.41 21.79
N LEU A 55 -7.91 4.74 21.13
CA LEU A 55 -7.10 3.67 21.75
C LEU A 55 -6.13 4.25 22.79
N ASP A 56 -5.53 5.41 22.52
CA ASP A 56 -4.59 6.05 23.45
C ASP A 56 -5.28 6.63 24.70
N ARG A 57 -6.54 7.08 24.57
CA ARG A 57 -7.32 7.62 25.68
C ARG A 57 -7.92 6.53 26.59
N GLU A 58 -8.29 5.38 26.04
CA GLU A 58 -8.71 4.22 26.84
C GLU A 58 -7.51 3.63 27.62
N ILE A 59 -6.32 3.54 27.00
CA ILE A 59 -5.08 3.07 27.65
C ILE A 59 -4.65 4.03 28.78
N ALA A 60 -4.72 5.36 28.56
CA ALA A 60 -4.33 6.33 29.59
C ALA A 60 -5.24 6.28 30.84
N SER A 61 -6.54 6.03 30.66
CA SER A 61 -7.49 5.95 31.78
C SER A 61 -7.44 4.62 32.55
N THR A 62 -6.93 3.53 31.95
CA THR A 62 -6.71 2.26 32.67
C THR A 62 -5.40 2.23 33.47
N ILE A 63 -4.42 3.08 33.14
CA ILE A 63 -3.11 3.10 33.81
C ILE A 63 -3.17 3.84 35.17
N ALA A 64 -4.05 4.84 35.32
CA ALA A 64 -4.12 5.66 36.53
C ALA A 64 -4.71 4.92 37.77
N ASN A 65 -5.42 3.80 37.59
CA ASN A 65 -6.17 3.15 38.66
C ASN A 65 -5.52 1.88 39.25
N ASN A 66 -4.33 1.48 38.80
CA ASN A 66 -3.69 0.25 39.24
C ASN A 66 -2.33 0.49 39.92
N THR A 67 -2.28 1.43 40.87
CA THR A 67 -1.20 1.57 41.84
C THR A 67 -1.42 0.62 43.02
N ILE A 68 -1.36 -0.69 42.78
CA ILE A 68 -1.09 -1.68 43.82
C ILE A 68 0.02 -2.58 43.31
N GLY A 69 1.14 -2.55 44.02
CA GLY A 69 2.41 -3.16 43.66
C GLY A 69 2.25 -4.59 43.15
N ARG A 70 2.45 -4.77 41.85
CA ARG A 70 2.68 -6.07 41.23
C ARG A 70 4.09 -6.04 40.68
N SER A 71 4.95 -6.86 41.27
CA SER A 71 6.29 -7.12 40.76
C SER A 71 6.18 -7.53 39.29
N THR A 72 6.49 -6.60 38.38
CA THR A 72 6.51 -6.87 36.95
C THR A 72 7.79 -7.64 36.68
N THR A 73 7.72 -8.97 36.74
CA THR A 73 8.65 -9.80 35.98
C THR A 73 8.64 -9.25 34.56
N THR A 74 9.71 -8.54 34.20
CA THR A 74 9.99 -8.04 32.86
C THR A 74 10.23 -9.26 31.99
N GLY A 75 9.13 -9.86 31.54
CA GLY A 75 9.13 -11.01 30.66
C GLY A 75 9.89 -10.63 29.40
N ARG A 76 11.08 -11.19 29.24
CA ARG A 76 11.91 -11.02 28.06
C ARG A 76 11.03 -11.29 26.82
N PRO A 77 10.93 -10.37 25.85
CA PRO A 77 10.09 -10.58 24.68
C PRO A 77 10.47 -11.91 24.03
N THR A 78 9.49 -12.80 23.91
CA THR A 78 9.71 -14.13 23.35
C THR A 78 10.20 -13.96 21.92
N ARG A 79 11.39 -14.49 21.62
CA ARG A 79 11.95 -14.44 20.26
C ARG A 79 10.97 -15.13 19.31
N PHE A 80 10.83 -14.59 18.09
CA PHE A 80 9.99 -15.20 17.07
C PHE A 80 10.33 -16.68 16.90
N ARG A 81 9.31 -17.55 16.96
CA ARG A 81 9.46 -18.99 16.75
C ARG A 81 8.77 -19.40 15.47
N CYS A 82 9.49 -20.17 14.67
CA CYS A 82 8.98 -20.81 13.47
C CYS A 82 7.89 -21.82 13.85
N LYS A 83 6.72 -21.69 13.23
CA LYS A 83 5.57 -22.59 13.41
C LYS A 83 5.49 -23.67 12.32
N SER A 84 6.00 -23.36 11.12
CA SER A 84 5.93 -24.25 9.95
C SER A 84 7.18 -24.07 9.09
N SER A 85 7.50 -25.11 8.32
CA SER A 85 8.55 -25.14 7.29
C SER A 85 8.03 -25.67 5.96
N LYS A 86 6.72 -25.57 5.71
CA LYS A 86 6.06 -26.07 4.49
C LYS A 86 5.22 -24.98 3.83
N TYR A 87 4.79 -25.24 2.61
CA TYR A 87 3.78 -24.42 1.94
C TYR A 87 2.40 -24.59 2.61
N PRO A 88 1.52 -23.57 2.51
CA PRO A 88 1.76 -22.24 1.94
C PRO A 88 2.68 -21.38 2.83
N LEU A 89 3.49 -20.52 2.22
CA LEU A 89 4.36 -19.61 2.96
C LEU A 89 3.52 -18.46 3.53
N GLN A 90 3.39 -18.43 4.85
CA GLN A 90 2.59 -17.45 5.57
C GLN A 90 3.27 -17.05 6.89
N TYR A 91 2.69 -16.09 7.62
CA TYR A 91 3.22 -15.67 8.91
C TYR A 91 3.51 -16.85 9.85
N GLY A 92 4.72 -16.87 10.43
CA GLY A 92 5.19 -17.99 11.25
C GLY A 92 5.98 -19.04 10.48
N THR A 93 6.03 -18.97 9.14
CA THR A 93 6.75 -19.96 8.32
C THR A 93 8.23 -19.62 8.22
N CYS A 94 9.10 -20.61 8.43
CA CYS A 94 10.53 -20.50 8.21
C CYS A 94 10.93 -21.53 7.17
N PHE A 95 11.25 -21.06 5.97
CA PHE A 95 11.52 -21.94 4.85
C PHE A 95 12.49 -21.28 3.88
N LYS A 96 13.28 -22.08 3.15
CA LYS A 96 14.31 -21.57 2.22
C LYS A 96 13.72 -20.64 1.16
N ASP A 97 12.52 -20.96 0.68
CA ASP A 97 11.84 -20.19 -0.35
C ASP A 97 11.21 -18.87 0.16
N VAL A 98 11.08 -18.68 1.48
CA VAL A 98 10.75 -17.36 2.04
C VAL A 98 11.82 -16.34 1.70
N LYS A 99 13.10 -16.76 1.57
CA LYS A 99 14.19 -15.87 1.15
C LYS A 99 13.97 -15.31 -0.24
N ILE A 100 13.28 -16.03 -1.11
CA ILE A 100 12.98 -15.60 -2.49
C ILE A 100 11.89 -14.54 -2.45
N LEU A 101 10.81 -14.76 -1.70
CA LEU A 101 9.79 -13.75 -1.46
C LEU A 101 10.39 -12.48 -0.86
N GLN A 102 11.23 -12.61 0.17
CA GLN A 102 11.90 -11.48 0.80
C GLN A 102 12.83 -10.76 -0.18
N SER A 103 13.64 -11.50 -0.96
CA SER A 103 14.50 -10.93 -2.00
C SER A 103 13.69 -10.21 -3.09
N TYR A 104 12.53 -10.75 -3.46
CA TYR A 104 11.62 -10.15 -4.43
C TYR A 104 11.08 -8.81 -3.89
N LEU A 105 10.60 -8.80 -2.64
CA LEU A 105 10.11 -7.61 -1.97
C LEU A 105 11.19 -6.53 -1.78
N SER A 106 12.41 -6.93 -1.40
CA SER A 106 13.52 -5.98 -1.20
C SER A 106 14.09 -5.44 -2.50
N LYS A 107 14.19 -6.26 -3.57
CA LYS A 107 14.77 -5.82 -4.84
C LYS A 107 13.79 -5.02 -5.70
N ILE A 108 12.56 -5.50 -5.83
CA ILE A 108 11.58 -4.89 -6.74
C ILE A 108 10.90 -3.69 -6.09
N TYR A 109 10.38 -3.88 -4.87
CA TYR A 109 9.60 -2.86 -4.20
C TYR A 109 10.40 -2.01 -3.21
N LYS A 110 11.69 -2.32 -3.00
CA LYS A 110 12.56 -1.65 -2.01
C LYS A 110 11.92 -1.62 -0.62
N ALA A 111 11.21 -2.70 -0.26
CA ALA A 111 10.51 -2.79 1.02
C ALA A 111 11.49 -2.95 2.20
N ASP A 112 11.23 -2.26 3.31
CA ASP A 112 11.98 -2.46 4.56
C ASP A 112 11.56 -3.77 5.24
N LEU A 113 12.43 -4.78 5.12
CA LEU A 113 12.27 -6.08 5.77
C LEU A 113 13.06 -6.17 7.09
N GLY A 114 13.71 -5.08 7.51
CA GLY A 114 14.60 -5.01 8.66
C GLY A 114 16.06 -5.29 8.31
N ARG A 115 16.86 -5.52 9.36
CA ARG A 115 18.32 -5.70 9.27
C ARG A 115 18.77 -7.14 9.52
N SER A 116 17.85 -8.10 9.39
CA SER A 116 18.15 -9.52 9.50
C SER A 116 18.95 -10.02 8.28
N GLY A 117 19.57 -11.20 8.40
CA GLY A 117 20.34 -11.81 7.31
C GLY A 117 21.77 -11.25 7.19
N ARG A 118 22.59 -11.94 6.38
CA ARG A 118 24.03 -11.62 6.22
C ARG A 118 24.26 -10.23 5.61
N SER A 119 23.39 -9.81 4.70
CA SER A 119 23.48 -8.52 4.02
C SER A 119 22.71 -7.40 4.72
N ARG A 120 22.15 -7.67 5.92
CA ARG A 120 21.30 -6.72 6.67
C ARG A 120 20.13 -6.16 5.84
N ASP A 121 19.65 -6.94 4.88
CA ASP A 121 18.55 -6.64 3.95
C ASP A 121 17.21 -7.23 4.40
N GLY A 122 17.18 -7.90 5.55
CA GLY A 122 15.99 -8.56 6.09
C GLY A 122 15.69 -9.90 5.42
N VAL A 123 16.61 -10.43 4.59
CA VAL A 123 16.46 -11.72 3.94
C VAL A 123 17.02 -12.83 4.84
N ASP A 124 16.22 -13.24 5.82
CA ASP A 124 16.56 -14.28 6.81
C ASP A 124 15.86 -15.63 6.57
N GLY A 125 14.86 -15.68 5.69
CA GLY A 125 14.04 -16.87 5.44
C GLY A 125 12.93 -17.08 6.46
N ILE A 126 12.62 -16.05 7.26
CA ILE A 126 11.58 -16.06 8.29
C ILE A 126 10.42 -15.17 7.84
N PHE A 127 9.24 -15.75 7.71
CA PHE A 127 8.03 -14.99 7.39
C PHE A 127 7.49 -14.34 8.68
N GLY A 128 8.12 -13.23 9.08
CA GLY A 128 7.77 -12.44 10.25
C GLY A 128 6.82 -11.28 9.96
N ASN A 129 6.65 -10.40 10.96
CA ASN A 129 5.74 -9.25 10.89
C ASN A 129 6.10 -8.29 9.75
N LYS A 130 7.39 -8.00 9.56
CA LYS A 130 7.86 -7.10 8.50
C LYS A 130 7.59 -7.66 7.11
N THR A 131 7.93 -8.94 6.88
CA THR A 131 7.64 -9.63 5.62
C THR A 131 6.14 -9.68 5.34
N ASN A 132 5.31 -9.99 6.36
CA ASN A 132 3.86 -9.99 6.22
C ASN A 132 3.31 -8.60 5.86
N ARG A 133 3.79 -7.55 6.53
CA ARG A 133 3.40 -6.16 6.26
C ARG A 133 3.78 -5.74 4.84
N ALA A 134 4.99 -6.07 4.39
CA ALA A 134 5.46 -5.78 3.04
C ALA A 134 4.65 -6.55 1.98
N ALA A 135 4.41 -7.85 2.21
CA ALA A 135 3.60 -8.68 1.33
C ALA A 135 2.16 -8.13 1.20
N LYS A 136 1.51 -7.80 2.32
CA LYS A 136 0.17 -7.19 2.33
C LYS A 136 0.16 -5.84 1.60
N LYS A 137 1.18 -5.01 1.77
CA LYS A 137 1.27 -3.68 1.16
C LYS A 137 1.47 -3.73 -0.36
N HIS A 138 2.37 -4.58 -0.85
CA HIS A 138 2.79 -4.58 -2.25
C HIS A 138 2.10 -5.65 -3.11
N LEU A 139 1.81 -6.81 -2.51
CA LEU A 139 1.24 -7.96 -3.21
C LEU A 139 -0.22 -8.22 -2.84
N GLN A 140 -0.76 -7.47 -1.86
CA GLN A 140 -2.13 -7.61 -1.35
C GLN A 140 -2.48 -9.05 -0.91
N ARG A 141 -1.47 -9.84 -0.56
CA ARG A 141 -1.57 -11.25 -0.17
C ARG A 141 -0.71 -11.53 1.07
N THR A 142 -1.12 -12.50 1.86
CA THR A 142 -0.45 -12.91 3.12
C THR A 142 -0.03 -14.38 3.12
N SER A 143 -0.40 -15.14 2.09
CA SER A 143 0.01 -16.53 1.88
C SER A 143 0.47 -16.74 0.43
N PHE A 144 1.49 -17.58 0.24
CA PHE A 144 2.09 -17.82 -1.06
C PHE A 144 2.26 -19.32 -1.32
N SER A 145 1.85 -19.74 -2.51
CA SER A 145 2.05 -21.09 -3.00
C SER A 145 3.45 -21.28 -3.58
N LYS A 146 3.80 -22.52 -3.92
CA LYS A 146 5.06 -22.82 -4.62
C LYS A 146 5.14 -22.14 -5.98
N GLN A 147 4.04 -22.11 -6.72
CA GLN A 147 3.95 -21.47 -8.03
C GLN A 147 4.20 -19.97 -7.95
N ASP A 148 3.65 -19.28 -6.95
CA ASP A 148 3.88 -17.85 -6.74
C ASP A 148 5.38 -17.56 -6.53
N ILE A 149 6.06 -18.40 -5.74
CA ILE A 149 7.50 -18.27 -5.48
C ILE A 149 8.33 -18.54 -6.73
N ASP A 150 7.97 -19.56 -7.52
CA ASP A 150 8.71 -19.87 -8.75
C ASP A 150 8.58 -18.74 -9.78
N GLY A 151 7.42 -18.09 -9.85
CA GLY A 151 7.22 -16.85 -10.59
C GLY A 151 8.13 -15.72 -10.11
N MET A 152 8.18 -15.47 -8.79
CA MET A 152 9.06 -14.46 -8.19
C MET A 152 10.55 -14.77 -8.43
N ARG A 153 10.95 -16.04 -8.33
CA ARG A 153 12.32 -16.50 -8.60
C ARG A 153 12.73 -16.15 -10.02
N THR A 154 11.83 -16.36 -10.98
CA THR A 154 12.05 -16.04 -12.39
C THR A 154 12.18 -14.53 -12.59
N ALA A 155 11.28 -13.75 -12.01
CA ALA A 155 11.32 -12.28 -12.08
C ALA A 155 12.64 -11.70 -11.53
N ILE A 156 13.12 -12.20 -10.38
CA ILE A 156 14.41 -11.75 -9.80
C ILE A 156 15.58 -12.07 -10.74
N LYS A 157 15.56 -13.23 -11.40
CA LYS A 157 16.62 -13.60 -12.36
C LYS A 157 16.64 -12.65 -13.54
N THR A 158 15.48 -12.27 -14.06
CA THR A 158 15.38 -11.34 -15.20
C THR A 158 15.94 -9.96 -14.87
N ILE A 159 15.74 -9.45 -13.65
CA ILE A 159 16.24 -8.13 -13.22
C ILE A 159 17.76 -8.13 -12.94
N LYS A 160 18.36 -9.29 -12.66
CA LYS A 160 19.79 -9.41 -12.38
C LYS A 160 20.66 -9.45 -13.66
N ARG A 161 20.05 -9.62 -14.84
CA ARG A 161 20.73 -9.53 -16.13
C ARG A 161 20.87 -8.07 -16.54
#